data_AF-A0A1B0CKK6-F1
#
_entry.id   AF-A0A1B0CKK6-F1
#
_cell.length_a   1.000
_cell.length_b   1.000
_cell.length_c   1.000
_cell.angle_alpha   90.00
_cell.angle_beta   90.00
_cell.angle_gamma   90.00
#
_symmetry.space_group_name_H-M   'P 1'
#
loop_
_entity.id
_entity.type
_entity.pdbx_description
1 polymer ?
#
loop_
_entity_poly.entity_id
_entity_poly.type
_entity_poly.pdbx_seq_one_letter_code
_entity_poly.pdbx_strand_id
1 'polypeptide(L)' 'MAGDLAVEETPQIVLITFDDAVNDLNRGTYAELFERGRVNPNGCPISGTFYVSHEWTDYVQVQNLYADGHEIASHTVS' A
#
# COMPACT_ATOMS: atom_id res chain seq x y z
N MET A 1 14.39 14.61 -14.74
CA MET A 1 14.21 14.07 -13.36
C MET A 1 13.94 15.25 -12.43
N ALA A 2 13.29 15.04 -11.28
CA ALA A 2 13.25 16.11 -10.27
C ALA A 2 14.69 16.43 -9.84
N GLY A 3 15.09 17.72 -9.90
CA GLY A 3 16.40 18.17 -9.43
C GLY A 3 17.60 17.85 -10.32
N ASP A 4 17.43 17.64 -11.64
CA ASP A 4 18.53 17.44 -12.62
C ASP A 4 19.53 16.29 -12.30
N LEU A 5 19.09 15.27 -11.56
CA LEU A 5 19.85 14.04 -11.34
C LEU A 5 20.01 13.22 -12.62
N ALA A 6 21.13 12.50 -12.76
CA ALA A 6 21.32 11.53 -13.82
C ALA A 6 20.32 10.37 -13.68
N VAL A 7 20.08 9.64 -14.78
CA VAL A 7 19.13 8.51 -14.80
C VAL A 7 19.57 7.42 -13.84
N GLU A 8 20.88 7.16 -13.82
CA GLU A 8 21.54 6.14 -13.01
C GLU A 8 21.51 6.48 -11.51
N GLU A 9 21.33 7.76 -11.17
CA GLU A 9 21.30 8.26 -9.79
C GLU A 9 19.86 8.38 -9.25
N THR A 10 18.85 8.27 -10.10
CA THR A 10 17.45 8.46 -9.70
C THR A 10 16.83 7.13 -9.26
N PRO A 11 16.28 7.01 -8.04
CA PRO A 11 15.56 5.82 -7.62
C PRO A 11 14.34 5.55 -8.48
N GLN A 12 14.19 4.33 -8.99
CA GLN A 12 12.95 3.90 -9.63
C GLN A 12 11.89 3.64 -8.56
N ILE A 13 10.82 4.44 -8.58
CA ILE A 13 9.67 4.28 -7.69
C ILE A 13 8.68 3.30 -8.36
N VAL A 14 8.15 2.37 -7.57
CA VAL A 14 7.03 1.51 -7.96
C VAL A 14 5.89 1.76 -6.98
N LEU A 15 4.74 2.22 -7.49
CA LEU A 15 3.53 2.43 -6.70
C LEU A 15 2.64 1.20 -6.83
N ILE A 16 2.42 0.48 -5.74
CA ILE A 16 1.49 -0.66 -5.68
C ILE A 16 0.18 -0.14 -5.10
N THR A 17 -0.90 -0.24 -5.87
CA THR A 17 -2.23 0.19 -5.44
C THR A 17 -3.21 -0.97 -5.40
N PHE A 18 -4.13 -0.89 -4.44
CA PHE A 18 -5.28 -1.78 -4.35
C PHE A 18 -6.54 -0.93 -4.31
N ASP A 19 -7.52 -1.30 -5.11
CA ASP A 19 -8.78 -0.59 -5.21
C ASP A 19 -9.89 -1.43 -4.54
N ASP A 20 -10.95 -0.75 -4.12
CA ASP A 20 -12.19 -1.29 -3.54
C ASP A 20 -12.09 -1.75 -2.08
N ALA A 21 -12.97 -2.68 -1.69
CA ALA A 21 -13.22 -3.00 -0.29
C ALA A 21 -12.04 -3.73 0.36
N VAL A 22 -11.72 -3.38 1.61
CA VAL A 22 -10.75 -4.11 2.45
C VAL A 22 -11.53 -5.01 3.42
N ASN A 23 -11.32 -6.32 3.38
CA ASN A 23 -12.02 -7.27 4.26
C ASN A 23 -11.28 -8.62 4.38
N ASP A 24 -11.90 -9.58 5.07
CA ASP A 24 -11.29 -10.89 5.33
C ASP A 24 -10.94 -11.69 4.07
N LEU A 25 -11.57 -11.43 2.92
CA LEU A 25 -11.30 -12.15 1.68
C LEU A 25 -9.93 -11.77 1.10
N ASN A 26 -9.49 -10.52 1.26
CA ASN A 26 -8.24 -10.03 0.68
C ASN A 26 -7.08 -9.91 1.68
N ARG A 27 -7.38 -9.96 2.99
CA ARG A 27 -6.37 -9.96 4.06
C ARG A 27 -5.21 -10.93 3.84
N GLY A 28 -5.51 -12.16 3.41
CA GLY A 28 -4.48 -13.18 3.17
C GLY A 28 -3.46 -12.77 2.10
N THR A 29 -3.93 -12.10 1.04
CA THR A 29 -3.08 -11.58 -0.04
C THR A 29 -2.21 -10.42 0.45
N TYR A 30 -2.77 -9.51 1.27
CA TYR A 30 -2.01 -8.41 1.84
C TYR A 30 -0.90 -8.90 2.78
N ALA A 31 -1.22 -9.86 3.66
CA ALA A 31 -0.25 -10.47 4.56
C ALA A 31 0.87 -11.18 3.79
N GLU A 32 0.54 -11.92 2.72
CA GLU A 32 1.54 -12.55 1.88
C GLU A 32 2.48 -11.53 1.21
N LEU A 33 1.97 -10.35 0.84
CA LEU A 33 2.76 -9.32 0.18
C LEU A 33 3.64 -8.54 1.17
N PHE A 34 3.06 -8.07 2.27
CA PHE A 34 3.66 -7.07 3.16
C PHE A 34 4.30 -7.67 4.42
N GLU A 35 3.80 -8.80 4.94
CA GLU A 35 4.25 -9.36 6.22
C GLU A 35 5.35 -10.44 6.07
N ARG A 36 5.73 -10.80 4.83
CA ARG A 36 6.76 -11.81 4.55
C ARG A 36 8.19 -11.25 4.42
N GLY A 37 8.46 -10.10 5.03
CA GLY A 37 9.82 -9.54 5.13
C GLY A 37 10.38 -8.93 3.84
N ARG A 38 9.51 -8.48 2.92
CA ARG A 38 9.95 -7.71 1.74
C ARG A 38 10.35 -6.30 2.17
N VAL A 39 11.58 -5.91 1.86
CA VAL A 39 12.15 -4.61 2.24
C VAL A 39 12.68 -3.85 1.02
N ASN A 40 12.61 -2.53 1.10
CA ASN A 40 13.26 -1.61 0.17
C ASN A 40 14.79 -1.59 0.41
N PRO A 41 15.60 -1.05 -0.52
CA PRO A 41 17.05 -0.93 -0.36
C PRO A 41 17.50 -0.14 0.89
N ASN A 42 16.62 0.69 1.46
CA ASN A 42 16.85 1.41 2.70
C ASN A 42 16.58 0.57 3.97
N GLY A 43 16.17 -0.69 3.82
CA GLY A 43 15.86 -1.61 4.92
C GLY A 43 14.46 -1.46 5.52
N CYS A 44 13.66 -0.49 5.06
CA CYS A 44 12.26 -0.35 5.48
C CYS A 44 11.37 -1.39 4.76
N PRO A 45 10.29 -1.87 5.40
CA PRO A 45 9.27 -2.68 4.72
C PRO A 45 8.73 -1.97 3.47
N ILE A 46 8.33 -2.75 2.47
CA ILE A 46 7.58 -2.20 1.33
C ILE A 46 6.17 -1.78 1.79
N SER A 47 5.60 -0.77 1.15
CA SER A 47 4.24 -0.29 1.42
C SER A 47 3.42 -0.22 0.14
N GLY A 48 2.09 -0.14 0.28
CA GLY A 48 1.16 0.11 -0.81
C GLY A 48 0.15 1.19 -0.43
N THR A 49 -0.61 1.61 -1.43
CA THR A 49 -1.70 2.58 -1.30
C THR A 49 -3.04 1.89 -1.53
N PHE A 50 -3.96 2.01 -0.58
CA PHE A 50 -5.29 1.41 -0.64
C PHE A 50 -6.32 2.48 -0.96
N TYR A 51 -6.91 2.42 -2.15
CA TYR A 51 -8.05 3.23 -2.55
C TYR A 51 -9.33 2.50 -2.13
N VAL A 52 -9.84 2.85 -0.94
CA VAL A 52 -10.89 2.09 -0.25
C VAL A 52 -12.28 2.61 -0.61
N SER A 53 -13.15 1.72 -1.08
CA SER A 53 -14.59 1.98 -1.23
C SER A 53 -15.35 1.61 0.06
N HIS A 54 -16.45 2.30 0.35
CA HIS A 54 -17.18 2.09 1.61
C HIS A 54 -17.85 0.72 1.69
N GLU A 55 -18.50 0.29 0.61
CA GLU A 55 -19.31 -0.93 0.61
C GLU A 55 -18.42 -2.16 0.90
N TRP A 56 -18.82 -2.98 1.88
CA TRP A 56 -18.12 -4.21 2.27
C TRP A 56 -16.72 -4.03 2.90
N THR A 57 -16.35 -2.81 3.29
CA THR A 57 -15.08 -2.55 3.98
C THR A 57 -15.17 -2.79 5.49
N ASP A 58 -14.20 -3.53 6.01
CA ASP A 58 -13.90 -3.66 7.44
C ASP A 58 -12.89 -2.59 7.86
N TYR A 59 -13.38 -1.54 8.52
CA TYR A 59 -12.55 -0.42 8.97
C TYR A 59 -11.55 -0.77 10.09
N VAL A 60 -11.70 -1.90 10.78
CA VAL A 60 -10.67 -2.38 11.71
C VAL A 60 -9.43 -2.80 10.92
N GLN A 61 -9.63 -3.48 9.79
CA GLN A 61 -8.52 -3.87 8.92
C GLN A 61 -7.89 -2.67 8.23
N VAL A 62 -8.68 -1.69 7.80
CA VAL A 62 -8.15 -0.41 7.28
C VAL A 62 -7.27 0.28 8.32
N GLN A 63 -7.69 0.32 9.59
CA GLN A 63 -6.91 0.93 10.66
C GLN A 63 -5.61 0.17 10.93
N ASN A 64 -5.62 -1.16 10.84
CA ASN A 64 -4.40 -1.97 10.95
C ASN A 64 -3.43 -1.69 9.78
N LEU A 65 -3.92 -1.67 8.53
CA LEU A 65 -3.10 -1.35 7.36
C LEU A 65 -2.44 0.03 7.48
N TYR A 66 -3.20 1.03 7.96
CA TYR A 66 -2.65 2.36 8.24
C TYR A 66 -1.58 2.32 9.35
N ALA A 67 -1.83 1.58 10.44
CA ALA A 67 -0.87 1.43 11.53
C ALA A 67 0.43 0.73 11.09
N ASP A 68 0.34 -0.18 10.11
CA ASP A 68 1.47 -0.88 9.50
C ASP A 68 2.23 -0.02 8.47
N GLY A 69 1.79 1.22 8.23
CA GLY A 69 2.49 2.21 7.39
C GLY A 69 2.04 2.24 5.94
N HIS A 70 0.88 1.66 5.61
CA HIS A 70 0.27 1.79 4.30
C HIS A 70 -0.52 3.11 4.17
N GLU A 71 -0.61 3.61 2.93
CA GLU A 71 -1.42 4.78 2.64
C GLU A 71 -2.88 4.38 2.42
N ILE A 72 -3.81 5.16 2.98
CA ILE A 72 -5.25 4.98 2.78
C ILE A 72 -5.80 6.19 2.02
N ALA A 73 -6.44 5.94 0.89
CA ALA A 73 -7.11 6.91 0.04
C ALA A 73 -8.57 6.50 -0.20
N SER A 74 -9.40 7.43 -0.67
CA SER A 74 -10.81 7.17 -0.93
C SER A 74 -11.03 6.64 -2.35
N HIS A 75 -11.83 5.59 -2.47
CA HIS A 75 -12.45 5.13 -3.72
C HIS A 75 -13.98 5.22 -3.62
N THR A 76 -14.45 6.41 -3.25
CA THR A 76 -15.87 6.78 -3.08
C THR A 76 -16.64 5.91 -2.05
N VAL A 77 -17.92 6.24 -1.86
CA VAL A 77 -18.83 5.51 -0.96
C VAL A 77 -19.63 4.45 -1.72
N SER A 78 -19.89 4.70 -3.01
CA SER A 78 -20.72 3.90 -3.91
C SER A 78 -20.22 4.05 -5.34
#